data_AF-A0A2S9GK59-F1
#
_entry.id   AF-A0A2S9GK59-F1
#
_cell.length_a   1.000
_cell.length_b   1.000
_cell.length_c   1.000
_cell.angle_alpha   90.00
_cell.angle_beta   90.00
_cell.angle_gamma   90.00
#
_symmetry.space_group_name_H-M   'P 1'
#
loop_
_entity.id
_entity.type
_entity.pdbx_description
1 polymer ?
#
loop_
_entity_poly.entity_id
_entity_poly.type
_entity_poly.pdbx_seq_one_letter_code
_entity_poly.pdbx_strand_id
1 'polypeptide(L)'
;KIVEQCVERLERSTGEPVMITDKKIAWPADLKVGPDGLGNSPAHIAKIMGHSMEGLIHHFKLVTEGIRVPAGQVYVAVESPRGEL
;
A
#
# COMPACT_ATOMS: atom_id res chain seq x y z
N LYS A 1 26.82 1.00 -3.32
CA LYS A 1 26.54 -0.14 -4.23
C LYS A 1 25.06 -0.55 -4.28
N ILE A 2 24.44 -1.14 -3.23
CA ILE A 2 23.02 -1.58 -3.32
C ILE A 2 22.07 -0.40 -3.53
N VAL A 3 22.23 0.69 -2.77
CA VAL A 3 21.38 1.88 -2.88
C VAL A 3 21.39 2.47 -4.30
N GLU A 4 22.58 2.63 -4.89
CA GLU A 4 22.73 3.16 -6.25
C GLU A 4 22.01 2.28 -7.29
N GLN A 5 22.13 0.96 -7.17
CA GLN A 5 21.44 0.02 -8.05
C GLN A 5 19.91 0.08 -7.89
N CYS A 6 19.42 0.26 -6.67
CA CYS A 6 17.99 0.41 -6.41
C CYS A 6 17.45 1.72 -7.00
N VAL A 7 18.20 2.82 -6.92
CA VAL A 7 17.80 4.10 -7.52
C VAL A 7 17.68 3.99 -9.04
N GLU A 8 18.69 3.42 -9.70
CA GLU A 8 18.66 3.20 -11.16
C GLU A 8 17.47 2.33 -11.59
N ARG A 9 17.16 1.28 -10.82
CA ARG A 9 15.99 0.43 -11.09
C ARG A 9 14.67 1.15 -10.86
N LEU A 10 14.59 1.97 -9.81
CA LEU A 10 13.39 2.72 -9.48
C LEU A 10 13.05 3.74 -10.57
N GLU A 11 14.05 4.44 -11.10
CA GLU A 11 13.87 5.36 -12.22
C GLU A 11 13.29 4.65 -13.45
N ARG A 12 13.79 3.43 -13.74
CA ARG A 12 13.29 2.61 -14.86
C ARG A 12 11.85 2.11 -14.65
N SER A 13 11.44 1.85 -13.41
CA SER A 13 10.08 1.40 -13.07
C SER A 13 9.11 2.58 -12.81
N THR A 14 9.46 3.80 -13.23
CA THR A 14 8.58 4.97 -13.01
C THR A 14 7.22 4.76 -13.68
N GLY A 15 6.14 4.88 -12.89
CA GLY A 15 4.77 4.69 -13.34
C GLY A 15 4.24 3.25 -13.21
N GLU A 16 5.10 2.29 -12.85
CA GLU A 16 4.65 0.96 -12.46
C GLU A 16 3.92 0.99 -11.10
N PRO A 17 2.98 0.06 -10.87
CA PRO A 17 2.23 0.02 -9.62
C PRO A 17 3.14 -0.31 -8.42
N VAL A 18 3.10 0.55 -7.40
CA VAL A 18 3.83 0.35 -6.14
C VAL A 18 3.04 -0.43 -5.08
N MET A 19 1.78 -0.76 -5.39
CA MET A 19 0.86 -1.49 -4.52
C MET A 19 0.22 -2.66 -5.26
N ILE A 20 -0.19 -3.66 -4.49
CA ILE A 20 -0.94 -4.82 -4.98
C ILE A 20 -2.28 -4.36 -5.57
N THR A 21 -2.77 -5.03 -6.62
CA THR A 21 -4.01 -4.66 -7.32
C THR A 21 -5.29 -5.25 -6.70
N ASP A 22 -5.17 -6.29 -5.86
CA ASP A 22 -6.31 -6.91 -5.17
C ASP A 22 -6.87 -5.97 -4.10
N LYS A 23 -8.08 -5.44 -4.33
CA LYS A 23 -8.77 -4.49 -3.45
C LYS A 23 -9.14 -5.05 -2.06
N LYS A 24 -9.03 -6.37 -1.85
CA LYS A 24 -9.24 -6.99 -0.53
C LYS A 24 -7.99 -6.93 0.36
N ILE A 25 -6.83 -6.65 -0.22
CA ILE A 25 -5.52 -6.66 0.45
C ILE A 25 -4.82 -5.30 0.32
N ALA A 26 -4.94 -4.67 -0.84
CA ALA A 26 -4.31 -3.40 -1.16
C ALA A 26 -4.75 -2.30 -0.19
N TRP A 27 -3.79 -1.45 0.18
CA TRP A 27 -4.08 -0.28 1.00
C TRP A 27 -5.09 0.63 0.27
N PRO A 28 -6.22 0.99 0.89
CA PRO A 28 -7.31 1.63 0.19
C PRO A 28 -7.13 3.14 0.02
N ALA A 29 -6.21 3.76 0.76
CA ALA A 29 -5.97 5.20 0.66
C ALA A 29 -4.90 5.51 -0.39
N ASP A 30 -5.17 6.50 -1.23
CA ASP A 30 -4.20 7.09 -2.14
C ASP A 30 -3.65 8.37 -1.51
N LEU A 31 -2.33 8.41 -1.33
CA LEU A 31 -1.66 9.51 -0.64
C LEU A 31 -1.05 10.45 -1.68
N LYS A 32 -1.34 11.74 -1.54
CA LYS A 32 -0.77 12.80 -2.38
C LYS A 32 0.05 13.73 -1.52
N VAL A 33 1.20 14.12 -2.04
CA VAL A 33 2.02 15.18 -1.43
C VAL A 33 1.32 16.52 -1.67
N GLY A 34 0.97 17.21 -0.59
CA GLY A 34 0.45 18.57 -0.58
C GLY A 34 1.41 19.54 0.13
N PRO A 35 1.03 20.82 0.24
CA PRO A 35 1.81 21.85 0.93
C PRO A 35 2.09 21.51 2.40
N ASP A 36 1.12 20.85 3.06
CA ASP A 36 1.19 20.46 4.47
C ASP A 36 1.78 19.05 4.68
N GLY A 37 2.37 18.46 3.62
CA GLY A 37 2.97 17.13 3.66
C GLY A 37 2.16 16.04 2.97
N LEU A 38 2.43 14.79 3.32
CA LEU A 38 1.77 13.63 2.73
C LEU A 38 0.39 13.43 3.38
N GLY A 39 -0.68 13.53 2.58
CA GLY A 39 -2.05 13.39 3.05
C GLY A 39 -2.92 12.59 2.09
N ASN A 40 -4.15 12.30 2.49
CA ASN A 40 -5.10 11.62 1.62
C ASN A 40 -5.47 12.49 0.43
N SER A 41 -5.46 11.90 -0.77
CA SER A 41 -5.88 12.57 -2.00
C SER A 41 -7.37 12.94 -1.94
N PRO A 42 -7.75 14.23 -2.00
CA PRO A 42 -9.17 14.63 -1.98
C PRO A 42 -9.95 14.06 -3.17
N ALA A 43 -9.31 13.95 -4.33
CA ALA A 43 -9.90 13.36 -5.52
C ALA A 43 -10.18 11.86 -5.34
N HIS A 44 -9.29 11.14 -4.68
CA HIS A 44 -9.47 9.71 -4.39
C HIS A 44 -10.57 9.48 -3.37
N ILE A 45 -10.62 10.30 -2.31
CA ILE A 45 -11.72 10.26 -1.33
C ILE A 45 -13.05 10.52 -2.03
N ALA A 46 -13.16 11.57 -2.85
CA ALA A 46 -14.38 11.87 -3.59
C ALA A 46 -14.81 10.71 -4.50
N LYS A 47 -13.86 10.04 -5.16
CA LYS A 47 -14.12 8.86 -6.00
C LYS A 47 -14.66 7.68 -5.19
N ILE A 48 -14.03 7.33 -4.07
CA ILE A 48 -14.46 6.19 -3.23
C ILE A 48 -15.81 6.48 -2.57
N MET A 49 -15.94 7.64 -1.92
CA MET A 49 -17.12 8.00 -1.13
C MET A 49 -18.32 8.37 -2.01
N GLY A 50 -18.09 8.92 -3.20
CA GLY A 50 -19.14 9.44 -4.08
C GLY A 50 -19.54 8.53 -5.24
N HIS A 51 -18.65 7.64 -5.71
CA HIS A 51 -18.85 6.97 -7.01
C HIS A 51 -18.60 5.45 -7.00
N SER A 52 -18.19 4.83 -5.88
CA SER A 52 -18.02 3.37 -5.83
C SER A 52 -18.38 2.81 -4.46
N MET A 53 -19.58 2.25 -4.36
CA MET A 53 -20.06 1.58 -3.15
C MET A 53 -19.14 0.42 -2.74
N GLU A 54 -18.63 -0.34 -3.71
CA GLU A 54 -17.70 -1.45 -3.45
C GLU A 54 -16.37 -0.95 -2.88
N GLY A 55 -15.82 0.14 -3.42
CA GLY A 55 -14.61 0.75 -2.89
C GLY A 55 -14.75 1.20 -1.44
N LEU A 56 -15.92 1.77 -1.10
CA LEU A 56 -16.24 2.18 0.26
C LEU A 56 -16.35 0.98 1.21
N ILE A 57 -17.05 -0.08 0.81
CA ILE A 57 -17.18 -1.29 1.62
C ILE A 57 -15.80 -1.92 1.86
N HIS A 58 -14.95 -2.02 0.84
CA HIS A 58 -13.60 -2.55 1.00
C HIS A 58 -12.74 -1.69 1.92
N HIS A 59 -12.78 -0.36 1.78
CA HIS A 59 -12.08 0.56 2.68
C HIS A 59 -12.54 0.36 4.13
N PHE A 60 -13.85 0.34 4.37
CA PHE A 60 -14.40 0.17 5.71
C PHE A 60 -14.01 -1.19 6.31
N LYS A 61 -14.19 -2.29 5.58
CA LYS A 61 -13.84 -3.63 6.02
C LYS A 61 -12.35 -3.76 6.34
N LEU A 62 -11.47 -3.22 5.50
CA LEU A 62 -10.02 -3.34 5.70
C LEU A 62 -9.54 -2.52 6.91
N VAL A 63 -10.09 -1.33 7.12
CA VAL A 63 -9.71 -0.46 8.26
C VAL A 63 -10.32 -0.93 9.59
N THR A 64 -11.50 -1.55 9.58
CA THR A 64 -12.21 -1.97 10.81
C THR A 64 -12.04 -3.44 11.16
N GLU A 65 -12.18 -4.35 10.19
CA GLU A 65 -12.09 -5.81 10.39
C GLU A 65 -10.71 -6.36 10.04
N GLY A 66 -9.92 -5.64 9.23
CA GLY A 66 -8.61 -6.10 8.78
C GLY A 66 -8.68 -7.11 7.62
N ILE A 67 -7.51 -7.66 7.27
CA ILE A 67 -7.35 -8.66 6.20
C ILE A 67 -7.55 -10.05 6.79
N ARG A 68 -8.38 -10.89 6.16
CA ARG A 68 -8.54 -12.29 6.55
C ARG A 68 -7.39 -13.13 6.02
N VAL A 69 -6.53 -13.60 6.92
CA VAL A 69 -5.44 -14.53 6.59
C VAL A 69 -5.92 -15.99 6.67
N PRO A 70 -5.49 -16.87 5.74
CA PRO A 70 -5.75 -18.30 5.85
C PRO A 70 -5.12 -18.90 7.12
N ALA A 71 -5.76 -19.92 7.70
CA ALA A 71 -5.22 -20.62 8.86
C ALA A 71 -3.93 -21.36 8.48
N GLY A 72 -2.88 -21.18 9.27
CA GLY A 72 -1.58 -21.80 9.04
C GLY A 72 -0.49 -21.19 9.93
N GLN A 73 0.73 -21.69 9.76
CA GLN A 73 1.92 -21.16 10.44
C GLN A 73 3.01 -20.95 9.40
N VAL A 74 3.76 -19.86 9.53
CA VAL A 74 4.88 -19.53 8.64
C VAL A 74 5.97 -18.85 9.45
N TYR A 75 7.23 -19.18 9.14
CA TYR A 75 8.41 -18.46 9.62
C TYR A 75 9.10 -17.81 8.42
N VAL A 76 9.26 -16.48 8.48
CA VAL A 76 9.96 -15.70 7.45
C VAL A 76 10.91 -14.76 8.17
N ALA A 77 12.21 -14.94 7.92
CA ALA A 77 13.25 -14.12 8.49
C ALA A 77 13.72 -13.03 7.52
N VAL A 78 14.16 -11.89 8.05
CA VAL A 78 14.86 -10.83 7.30
C VAL A 78 16.19 -10.49 7.97
N GLU A 79 17.17 -10.04 7.18
CA GLU A 79 18.45 -9.59 7.72
C GLU A 79 18.34 -8.15 8.21
N SER A 80 18.27 -7.97 9.53
CA SER A 80 18.40 -6.65 10.16
C SER A 80 19.88 -6.28 10.34
N PRO A 81 20.20 -5.00 10.63
CA PRO A 81 21.58 -4.61 10.94
C PRO A 81 22.21 -5.33 12.15
N ARG A 82 21.41 -6.04 12.97
CA ARG A 82 21.86 -6.77 14.16
C ARG A 82 21.70 -8.29 14.04
N GLY A 83 21.41 -8.81 12.84
CA GLY A 83 21.18 -10.23 12.59
C GLY A 83 19.75 -10.54 12.16
N GLU A 84 19.36 -11.80 12.32
CA GLU A 84 18.05 -12.32 11.91
C GLU A 84 16.89 -11.66 12.69
N LEU A 85 15.88 -11.19 11.95
CA LEU A 85 14.62 -10.64 12.47
C LEU A 85 13.44 -11.44 11.95
#